data_AF-A0AAU3XDG4-F1
#
_entry.id   AF-A0AAU3XDG4-F1
#
_cell.length_a   1.000
_cell.length_b   1.000
_cell.length_c   1.000
_cell.angle_alpha   90.00
_cell.angle_beta   90.00
_cell.angle_gamma   90.00
#
_symmetry.space_group_name_H-M   'P 1'
#
loop_
_entity.id
_entity.type
_entity.pdbx_description
1 polymer ?
#
loop_
_entity_poly.entity_id
_entity_poly.type
_entity_poly.pdbx_seq_one_letter_code
_entity_poly.pdbx_strand_id
1 'polypeptide(L)'
;MSESMAVRCPDCGREHQYAAPAYPCACGAPVAPPLDRRAAPTSVTHHTWDEDWVTVRCGDCGRADQWPHPELGCSCGTVLRVPVAGGVRPLRTGGAMDTAGVPAGPRAAFRPYTIRTARDAVTAVALYLRWLGYRDIRRADQRQPSGIGLATRGALVQVDPSVRPASLRDVECLWLTAMTESTDCVFFALAGYTSDARDRADGLGVSLFVLDLTGTPQPVNRAATTLVAACAEA
;
A
#
# COMPACT_ATOMS: atom_id res chain seq x y z
N MET A 1 -11.39 21.16 7.93
CA MET A 1 -12.07 20.53 9.07
C MET A 1 -12.27 19.08 8.72
N SER A 2 -11.61 18.17 9.43
CA SER A 2 -11.77 16.73 9.21
C SER A 2 -13.16 16.33 9.65
N GLU A 3 -13.94 15.77 8.72
CA GLU A 3 -15.31 15.35 8.99
C GLU A 3 -15.29 14.12 9.90
N SER A 4 -15.72 14.28 11.16
CA SER A 4 -15.82 13.21 12.14
C SER A 4 -17.26 12.70 12.26
N MET A 5 -17.45 11.39 12.34
CA MET A 5 -18.76 10.76 12.56
C MET A 5 -18.76 9.85 13.79
N ALA A 6 -19.94 9.65 14.36
CA ALA A 6 -20.16 8.64 15.39
C ALA A 6 -20.35 7.25 14.73
N VAL A 7 -19.58 6.26 15.18
CA VAL A 7 -19.62 4.88 14.73
C VAL A 7 -19.95 4.00 15.93
N ARG A 8 -21.02 3.22 15.85
CA ARG A 8 -21.46 2.33 16.92
C ARG A 8 -21.03 0.89 16.63
N CYS A 9 -20.37 0.25 17.59
CA CYS A 9 -20.00 -1.16 17.46
C CYS A 9 -21.26 -2.05 17.46
N PRO A 10 -21.48 -2.94 16.46
CA PRO A 10 -22.64 -3.82 16.43
C PRO A 10 -22.55 -4.93 17.49
N ASP A 11 -21.35 -5.29 17.95
CA ASP A 11 -21.15 -6.38 18.91
C ASP A 11 -21.35 -5.91 20.37
N CYS A 12 -20.83 -4.73 20.74
CA CYS A 12 -20.88 -4.23 22.13
C CYS A 12 -21.71 -2.95 22.31
N GLY A 13 -22.22 -2.36 21.23
CA GLY A 13 -23.07 -1.16 21.26
C GLY A 13 -22.35 0.15 21.61
N ARG A 14 -21.04 0.13 21.86
CA ARG A 14 -20.24 1.31 22.22
C ARG A 14 -20.09 2.26 21.04
N GLU A 15 -20.20 3.55 21.30
CA GLU A 15 -20.07 4.61 20.31
C GLU A 15 -18.63 5.16 20.30
N HIS A 16 -18.11 5.41 19.09
CA HIS A 16 -16.77 5.90 18.85
C HIS A 16 -16.81 7.09 17.89
N GLN A 17 -15.95 8.08 18.13
CA GLN A 17 -15.73 9.14 17.15
C GLN A 17 -14.66 8.69 16.15
N TYR A 18 -15.00 8.71 14.87
CA TYR A 18 -14.10 8.33 13.78
C TYR A 18 -13.96 9.47 12.78
N ALA A 19 -12.74 9.79 12.39
CA ALA A 19 -12.43 10.71 11.30
C ALA A 19 -11.63 9.96 10.24
N ALA A 20 -12.07 10.04 8.98
CA ALA A 20 -11.38 9.36 7.89
C ALA A 20 -9.97 9.94 7.71
N PRO A 21 -8.94 9.09 7.57
CA PRO A 21 -7.60 9.55 7.23
C PRO A 21 -7.61 10.21 5.84
N ALA A 22 -6.90 11.32 5.72
CA ALA A 22 -6.66 11.98 4.45
C ALA A 22 -5.39 11.44 3.81
N TYR A 23 -5.49 11.00 2.55
CA TYR A 23 -4.38 10.49 1.76
C TYR A 23 -3.97 11.51 0.69
N PRO A 24 -2.67 11.66 0.38
CA PRO A 24 -2.24 12.60 -0.65
C PRO A 24 -2.59 12.08 -2.05
N CYS A 25 -3.40 12.82 -2.79
CA CYS A 25 -3.58 12.59 -4.22
C CYS A 25 -2.29 12.92 -4.99
N ALA A 26 -2.16 12.39 -6.21
CA ALA A 26 -1.07 12.71 -7.11
C ALA A 26 -0.95 14.22 -7.43
N CYS A 27 -2.04 14.99 -7.33
CA CYS A 27 -2.00 16.45 -7.48
C CYS A 27 -1.56 17.21 -6.22
N GLY A 28 -1.30 16.53 -5.10
CA GLY A 28 -0.94 17.13 -3.81
C GLY A 28 -2.14 17.46 -2.91
N ALA A 29 -3.37 17.38 -3.42
CA ALA A 29 -4.57 17.60 -2.63
C ALA A 29 -4.84 16.45 -1.65
N PRO A 30 -5.25 16.73 -0.39
CA PRO A 30 -5.68 15.70 0.54
C PRO A 30 -7.02 15.11 0.11
N VAL A 31 -7.10 13.79 0.03
CA VAL A 31 -8.31 13.04 -0.35
C VAL A 31 -8.67 12.09 0.78
N ALA A 32 -9.85 12.26 1.36
CA ALA A 32 -10.40 11.37 2.36
C ALA A 32 -11.63 10.65 1.79
N PRO A 33 -11.82 9.35 2.07
CA PRO A 33 -13.06 8.67 1.72
C PRO A 33 -14.27 9.41 2.33
N PRO A 34 -15.28 9.78 1.53
CA PRO A 34 -16.50 10.38 2.07
C PRO A 34 -17.20 9.33 2.93
N LEU A 35 -17.51 9.66 4.17
CA LEU A 35 -18.13 8.71 5.09
C LEU A 35 -19.65 8.70 4.92
N ASP A 36 -20.27 7.52 4.89
CA ASP A 36 -21.73 7.39 4.89
C ASP A 36 -22.25 7.32 6.33
N ARG A 37 -22.83 8.44 6.80
CA ARG A 37 -23.37 8.56 8.16
C ARG A 37 -24.69 7.82 8.37
N ARG A 38 -25.34 7.34 7.31
CA ARG A 38 -26.65 6.68 7.36
C ARG A 38 -26.54 5.17 7.29
N ALA A 39 -25.46 4.67 6.71
CA ALA A 39 -25.17 3.24 6.69
C ALA A 39 -24.65 2.74 8.04
N ALA A 40 -24.97 1.49 8.38
CA ALA A 40 -24.50 0.86 9.61
C ALA A 40 -23.08 0.30 9.41
N PRO A 41 -22.17 0.46 10.38
CA PRO A 41 -20.86 -0.18 10.35
C PRO A 41 -21.01 -1.70 10.49
N THR A 42 -20.16 -2.44 9.78
CA THR A 42 -20.16 -3.92 9.82
C THR A 42 -18.97 -4.44 10.60
N SER A 43 -19.15 -5.52 11.35
CA SER A 43 -18.03 -6.22 12.00
C SER A 43 -17.27 -7.03 10.96
N VAL A 44 -15.94 -6.88 10.97
CA VAL A 44 -15.05 -7.68 10.12
C VAL A 44 -14.73 -8.95 10.88
N THR A 45 -15.42 -10.04 10.51
CA THR A 45 -15.19 -11.38 11.08
C THR A 45 -14.21 -12.19 10.24
N HIS A 46 -14.09 -11.88 8.95
CA HIS A 46 -13.18 -12.52 8.01
C HIS A 46 -12.64 -11.49 7.01
N HIS A 47 -11.34 -11.55 6.73
CA HIS A 47 -10.71 -10.70 5.73
C HIS A 47 -10.84 -11.35 4.35
N THR A 48 -11.76 -10.86 3.52
CA THR A 48 -11.84 -11.16 2.08
C THR A 48 -11.34 -9.94 1.29
N TRP A 49 -10.27 -10.14 0.51
CA TRP A 49 -9.44 -9.07 -0.06
C TRP A 49 -10.16 -8.07 -1.01
N ASP A 50 -11.26 -8.46 -1.65
CA ASP A 50 -12.07 -7.58 -2.52
C ASP A 50 -12.84 -6.48 -1.76
N GLU A 51 -13.04 -6.66 -0.46
CA GLU A 51 -13.88 -5.78 0.35
C GLU A 51 -13.06 -4.70 1.10
N ASP A 52 -11.76 -4.61 0.83
CA ASP A 52 -10.80 -3.82 1.62
C ASP A 52 -10.41 -2.46 0.98
N TRP A 53 -10.99 -2.11 -0.17
CA TRP A 53 -10.64 -0.91 -0.94
C TRP A 53 -11.85 -0.11 -1.41
N VAL A 54 -11.73 1.21 -1.33
CA VAL A 54 -12.74 2.20 -1.73
C VAL A 54 -12.17 3.10 -2.81
N THR A 55 -12.94 3.33 -3.88
CA THR A 55 -12.56 4.29 -4.90
C THR A 55 -12.98 5.68 -4.46
N VAL A 56 -12.02 6.61 -4.33
CA VAL A 56 -12.28 7.99 -3.94
C VAL A 56 -11.85 8.91 -5.06
N ARG A 57 -12.72 9.87 -5.41
CA ARG A 57 -12.41 10.93 -6.36
C ARG A 57 -11.81 12.13 -5.66
N CYS A 58 -10.72 12.65 -6.20
CA CYS A 58 -10.16 13.92 -5.76
C CYS A 58 -11.11 15.06 -6.15
N GLY A 59 -11.46 15.92 -5.20
CA GLY A 59 -12.26 17.12 -5.45
C GLY A 59 -11.56 18.17 -6.33
N ASP A 60 -10.23 18.17 -6.33
CA ASP A 60 -9.43 19.19 -7.02
C ASP A 60 -9.08 18.78 -8.46
N CYS A 61 -8.57 17.55 -8.66
CA CYS A 61 -8.15 17.08 -9.99
C CYS A 61 -9.11 16.10 -10.65
N GLY A 62 -10.17 15.67 -9.95
CA GLY A 62 -11.19 14.74 -10.47
C GLY A 62 -10.74 13.28 -10.61
N ARG A 63 -9.47 12.97 -10.33
CA ARG A 63 -8.92 11.61 -10.45
C ARG A 63 -9.58 10.65 -9.45
N ALA A 64 -10.02 9.49 -9.93
CA ALA A 64 -10.48 8.38 -9.10
C ALA A 64 -9.30 7.45 -8.80
N ASP A 65 -8.95 7.32 -7.52
CA ASP A 65 -7.91 6.41 -7.05
C ASP A 65 -8.49 5.46 -6.00
N GLN A 66 -7.89 4.28 -5.88
CA GLN A 66 -8.28 3.30 -4.87
C GLN A 66 -7.48 3.53 -3.58
N TRP A 67 -8.21 3.54 -2.47
CA TRP A 67 -7.67 3.73 -1.13
C TRP A 67 -8.18 2.64 -0.19
N PRO A 68 -7.45 2.37 0.90
CA PRO A 68 -7.94 1.53 1.98
C PRO A 68 -9.37 1.84 2.44
N HIS A 69 -10.20 0.81 2.57
CA HIS A 69 -11.48 0.94 3.27
C HIS A 69 -11.22 1.33 4.73
N PRO A 70 -11.86 2.40 5.24
CA PRO A 70 -11.64 2.87 6.61
C PRO A 70 -12.17 1.88 7.65
N GLU A 71 -11.32 1.53 8.61
CA GLU A 71 -11.65 0.60 9.69
C GLU A 71 -11.39 1.22 11.07
N LEU A 72 -12.13 0.75 12.08
CA LEU A 72 -12.05 1.20 13.47
C LEU A 72 -11.96 -0.02 14.39
N GLY A 73 -10.91 -0.08 15.21
CA GLY A 73 -10.81 -1.07 16.30
C GLY A 73 -11.61 -0.63 17.53
N CYS A 74 -12.52 -1.48 17.98
CA CYS A 74 -13.21 -1.31 19.26
C CYS A 74 -12.40 -1.96 20.39
N SER A 75 -12.46 -1.39 21.59
CA SER A 75 -11.79 -1.94 22.78
C SER A 75 -12.35 -3.30 23.23
N CYS A 76 -13.48 -3.76 22.67
CA CYS A 76 -14.01 -5.12 22.88
C CYS A 76 -13.33 -6.19 22.01
N GLY A 77 -12.41 -5.79 21.12
CA GLY A 77 -11.70 -6.68 20.19
C GLY A 77 -12.29 -6.74 18.78
N THR A 78 -13.47 -6.15 18.55
CA THR A 78 -14.12 -6.09 17.22
C THR A 78 -13.44 -5.05 16.33
N VAL A 79 -13.18 -5.42 15.07
CA VAL A 79 -12.81 -4.48 14.01
C VAL A 79 -14.05 -4.13 13.20
N LEU A 80 -14.29 -2.84 13.01
CA LEU A 80 -15.47 -2.27 12.36
C LEU A 80 -15.06 -1.70 11.01
N ARG A 81 -15.78 -2.02 9.94
CA ARG A 81 -15.69 -1.26 8.68
C ARG A 81 -16.59 -0.04 8.76
N VAL A 82 -15.99 1.12 8.51
CA VAL A 82 -16.70 2.40 8.51
C VAL A 82 -17.33 2.59 7.13
N PRO A 83 -18.64 2.85 7.02
CA PRO A 83 -19.30 3.00 5.73
C PRO A 83 -18.80 4.22 4.96
N VAL A 84 -18.66 4.08 3.64
CA VAL A 84 -18.26 5.18 2.73
C VAL A 84 -19.37 5.49 1.72
N ALA A 85 -19.55 6.78 1.43
CA ALA A 85 -20.55 7.29 0.50
C ALA A 85 -19.98 7.33 -0.93
N GLY A 86 -20.23 6.28 -1.72
CA GLY A 86 -19.75 6.19 -3.09
C GLY A 86 -19.50 4.73 -3.44
N GLY A 87 -20.39 4.16 -4.25
CA GLY A 87 -20.45 2.73 -4.47
C GLY A 87 -19.13 2.12 -4.96
N VAL A 88 -18.79 0.97 -4.37
CA VAL A 88 -18.03 -0.09 -5.02
C VAL A 88 -18.79 -0.44 -6.30
N ARG A 89 -18.48 0.25 -7.41
CA ARG A 89 -18.89 -0.21 -8.73
C ARG A 89 -17.68 -0.93 -9.31
N PRO A 90 -17.69 -2.27 -9.43
CA PRO A 90 -16.61 -2.96 -10.13
C PRO A 90 -16.59 -2.39 -11.55
N LEU A 91 -15.50 -1.70 -11.90
CA LEU A 91 -15.36 -1.15 -13.23
C LEU A 91 -15.11 -2.33 -14.16
N ARG A 92 -16.14 -2.69 -14.94
CA ARG A 92 -15.97 -3.58 -16.09
C ARG A 92 -14.90 -2.98 -16.98
N THR A 93 -13.93 -3.81 -17.35
CA THR A 93 -12.86 -3.52 -18.30
C THR A 93 -13.45 -2.94 -19.59
N GLY A 94 -13.10 -1.70 -19.93
CA GLY A 94 -13.50 -1.10 -21.21
C GLY A 94 -13.42 0.42 -21.21
N GLY A 95 -12.37 0.93 -21.87
CA GLY A 95 -12.26 2.35 -22.25
C GLY A 95 -10.91 2.94 -21.91
N ALA A 96 -9.95 2.74 -22.81
CA ALA A 96 -8.74 3.55 -22.87
C ALA A 96 -9.15 5.04 -22.95
N MET A 97 -8.69 5.84 -22.00
CA MET A 97 -8.63 7.28 -22.18
C MET A 97 -7.23 7.74 -21.79
N ASP A 98 -6.47 8.05 -22.83
CA ASP A 98 -5.20 8.73 -22.78
C ASP A 98 -5.30 9.97 -21.90
N THR A 99 -4.39 10.10 -20.93
CA THR A 99 -4.06 11.40 -20.36
C THR A 99 -2.56 11.60 -20.47
N ALA A 100 -2.24 12.62 -21.26
CA ALA A 100 -0.92 13.06 -21.68
C ALA A 100 0.06 13.21 -20.52
N GLY A 101 1.31 12.81 -20.78
CA GLY A 101 2.44 13.01 -19.89
C GLY A 101 2.67 14.48 -19.60
N VAL A 102 2.76 14.80 -18.30
CA VAL A 102 3.39 16.03 -17.83
C VAL A 102 4.89 15.72 -17.63
N PRO A 103 5.81 16.56 -18.12
CA PRO A 103 7.24 16.28 -18.04
C PRO A 103 7.73 16.34 -16.59
N ALA A 104 8.65 15.43 -16.25
CA ALA A 104 9.26 15.28 -14.94
C ALA A 104 10.15 16.49 -14.62
N GLY A 105 9.69 17.34 -13.69
CA GLY A 105 10.58 18.26 -12.97
C GLY A 105 11.42 17.51 -11.94
N PRO A 106 12.49 18.13 -11.40
CA PRO A 106 13.32 17.52 -10.35
C PRO A 106 12.45 17.05 -9.19
N ARG A 107 12.54 15.75 -8.90
CA ARG A 107 11.67 15.01 -7.98
C ARG A 107 11.64 15.66 -6.60
N ALA A 108 10.44 15.97 -6.11
CA ALA A 108 10.27 16.48 -4.75
C ALA A 108 10.77 15.45 -3.72
N ALA A 109 11.34 15.91 -2.60
CA ALA A 109 11.78 15.04 -1.51
C ALA A 109 10.64 14.12 -1.03
N PHE A 110 10.95 12.84 -0.84
CA PHE A 110 9.99 11.87 -0.33
C PHE A 110 9.48 12.32 1.05
N ARG A 111 8.16 12.30 1.24
CA ARG A 111 7.54 12.62 2.53
C ARG A 111 7.28 11.31 3.30
N PRO A 112 7.92 11.10 4.46
CA PRO A 112 7.76 9.87 5.23
C PRO A 112 6.31 9.69 5.71
N TYR A 113 5.87 8.43 5.77
CA TYR A 113 4.57 8.03 6.32
C TYR A 113 4.75 7.11 7.52
N THR A 114 4.46 7.60 8.73
CA THR A 114 4.68 6.85 9.97
C THR A 114 3.96 5.50 9.99
N ILE A 115 4.69 4.45 10.32
CA ILE A 115 4.20 3.07 10.32
C ILE A 115 3.79 2.68 11.75
N ARG A 116 2.49 2.40 11.96
CA ARG A 116 1.96 1.89 13.24
C ARG A 116 1.37 0.49 13.10
N THR A 117 1.02 0.10 11.89
CA THR A 117 0.39 -1.18 11.55
C THR A 117 1.01 -1.79 10.30
N ALA A 118 0.73 -3.08 10.08
CA ALA A 118 1.08 -3.76 8.83
C ALA A 118 0.53 -3.05 7.58
N ARG A 119 -0.64 -2.40 7.69
CA ARG A 119 -1.26 -1.65 6.61
C ARG A 119 -0.54 -0.31 6.35
N ASP A 120 -0.06 0.33 7.40
CA ASP A 120 0.76 1.54 7.24
C ASP A 120 2.07 1.23 6.53
N ALA A 121 2.66 0.05 6.77
CA ALA A 121 3.85 -0.39 6.05
C ALA A 121 3.57 -0.54 4.54
N VAL A 122 2.46 -1.19 4.18
CA VAL A 122 2.02 -1.29 2.77
C VAL A 122 1.76 0.09 2.17
N THR A 123 1.16 1.01 2.94
CA THR A 123 0.87 2.38 2.49
C THR A 123 2.16 3.15 2.25
N ALA A 124 3.12 3.08 3.16
CA ALA A 124 4.44 3.69 3.02
C ALA A 124 5.16 3.15 1.77
N VAL A 125 5.12 1.84 1.53
CA VAL A 125 5.69 1.22 0.33
C VAL A 125 4.98 1.68 -0.94
N ALA A 126 3.64 1.71 -0.96
CA ALA A 126 2.89 2.16 -2.14
C ALA A 126 3.19 3.64 -2.46
N LEU A 127 3.30 4.50 -1.44
CA LEU A 127 3.70 5.89 -1.62
C LEU A 127 5.14 6.00 -2.14
N TYR A 128 6.05 5.16 -1.65
CA TYR A 128 7.43 5.11 -2.10
C TYR A 128 7.56 4.64 -3.55
N LEU A 129 6.83 3.60 -3.95
CA LEU A 129 6.79 3.10 -5.33
C LEU A 129 6.22 4.13 -6.29
N ARG A 130 5.14 4.84 -5.91
CA ARG A 130 4.62 5.98 -6.69
C ARG A 130 5.66 7.08 -6.77
N TRP A 131 6.33 7.36 -5.65
CA TRP A 131 7.44 8.29 -5.64
C TRP A 131 8.59 7.82 -6.51
N LEU A 132 8.87 6.52 -6.71
CA LEU A 132 9.85 6.01 -7.67
C LEU A 132 9.36 6.01 -9.13
N GLY A 133 8.05 6.19 -9.35
CA GLY A 133 7.45 6.36 -10.67
C GLY A 133 6.70 5.13 -11.17
N TYR A 134 6.60 4.09 -10.35
CA TYR A 134 5.75 2.95 -10.64
C TYR A 134 4.29 3.38 -10.69
N ARG A 135 3.61 2.94 -11.75
CA ARG A 135 2.18 3.15 -11.99
C ARG A 135 1.42 1.85 -11.82
N ASP A 136 0.10 1.95 -11.71
CA ASP A 136 -0.82 0.81 -11.63
C ASP A 136 -0.48 -0.16 -10.47
N ILE A 137 -0.22 0.40 -9.28
CA ILE A 137 0.03 -0.39 -8.08
C ILE A 137 -1.27 -1.07 -7.67
N ARG A 138 -1.33 -2.37 -7.89
CA ARG A 138 -2.39 -3.29 -7.51
C ARG A 138 -1.84 -4.32 -6.53
N ARG A 139 -2.69 -5.18 -5.99
CA ARG A 139 -2.19 -6.37 -5.29
C ARG A 139 -1.68 -7.39 -6.29
N ALA A 140 -0.67 -8.14 -5.89
CA ALA A 140 -0.26 -9.31 -6.63
C ALA A 140 -1.38 -10.34 -6.61
N ASP A 141 -1.72 -10.91 -7.77
CA ASP A 141 -2.81 -11.88 -7.88
C ASP A 141 -2.46 -13.19 -7.15
N GLN A 142 -1.16 -13.49 -7.05
CA GLN A 142 -0.65 -14.65 -6.33
C GLN A 142 -0.37 -14.34 -4.87
N ARG A 143 -0.92 -15.17 -3.97
CA ARG A 143 -0.65 -15.12 -2.54
C ARG A 143 0.82 -15.48 -2.28
N GLN A 144 1.58 -14.54 -1.76
CA GLN A 144 2.92 -14.83 -1.26
C GLN A 144 2.85 -15.62 0.06
N PRO A 145 3.76 -16.58 0.29
CA PRO A 145 3.70 -17.48 1.45
C PRO A 145 3.97 -16.76 2.78
N SER A 146 4.72 -15.67 2.71
CA SER A 146 4.95 -14.69 3.79
C SER A 146 4.58 -13.30 3.26
N GLY A 147 4.45 -12.30 4.13
CA GLY A 147 4.27 -10.89 3.73
C GLY A 147 3.02 -10.56 2.89
N ILE A 148 3.04 -9.37 2.31
CA ILE A 148 1.96 -8.76 1.54
C ILE A 148 2.50 -8.39 0.15
N GLY A 149 1.99 -9.08 -0.88
CA GLY A 149 2.37 -8.85 -2.27
C GLY A 149 1.61 -7.69 -2.93
N LEU A 150 2.35 -6.80 -3.57
CA LEU A 150 1.88 -5.75 -4.48
C LEU A 150 2.42 -6.05 -5.88
N ALA A 151 1.63 -5.81 -6.92
CA ALA A 151 2.06 -5.86 -8.30
C ALA A 151 1.97 -4.45 -8.89
N THR A 152 2.97 -4.08 -9.66
CA THR A 152 3.02 -2.85 -10.43
C THR A 152 3.24 -3.19 -11.90
N ARG A 153 3.16 -2.20 -12.78
CA ARG A 153 3.54 -2.43 -14.18
C ARG A 153 5.06 -2.69 -14.26
N GLY A 154 5.45 -3.96 -14.37
CA GLY A 154 6.85 -4.39 -14.53
C GLY A 154 7.61 -4.70 -13.24
N ALA A 155 6.97 -4.66 -12.07
CA ALA A 155 7.59 -5.19 -10.85
C ALA A 155 6.59 -5.83 -9.89
N LEU A 156 7.01 -6.94 -9.28
CA LEU A 156 6.39 -7.59 -8.13
C LEU A 156 7.07 -7.10 -6.85
N VAL A 157 6.28 -6.63 -5.90
CA VAL A 157 6.78 -6.07 -4.66
C VAL A 157 6.24 -6.86 -3.48
N GLN A 158 7.11 -7.19 -2.54
CA GLN A 158 6.78 -7.88 -1.31
C GLN A 158 6.96 -6.95 -0.12
N VAL A 159 6.01 -6.94 0.81
CA VAL A 159 6.10 -6.17 2.06
C VAL A 159 5.94 -7.10 3.25
N ASP A 160 6.99 -7.27 4.04
CA ASP A 160 6.93 -7.99 5.31
C ASP A 160 6.91 -7.01 6.50
N PRO A 161 5.75 -6.81 7.14
CA PRO A 161 5.61 -5.97 8.32
C PRO A 161 6.01 -6.69 9.62
N SER A 162 6.49 -7.93 9.55
CA SER A 162 6.80 -8.71 10.74
C SER A 162 8.00 -8.15 11.51
N VAL A 163 8.01 -8.42 12.82
CA VAL A 163 9.14 -8.11 13.71
C VAL A 163 10.27 -9.13 13.61
N ARG A 164 10.16 -10.13 12.72
CA ARG A 164 11.18 -11.15 12.49
C ARG A 164 11.93 -10.84 11.20
N PRO A 165 13.27 -10.99 11.17
CA PRO A 165 14.02 -10.80 9.93
C PRO A 165 13.52 -11.75 8.84
N ALA A 166 13.38 -11.22 7.62
CA ALA A 166 13.01 -12.01 6.46
C ALA A 166 14.11 -13.04 6.15
N SER A 167 13.67 -14.25 5.82
CA SER A 167 14.53 -15.41 5.63
C SER A 167 14.97 -15.57 4.17
N LEU A 168 15.99 -16.41 3.95
CA LEU A 168 16.43 -16.83 2.63
C LEU A 168 15.26 -17.34 1.76
N ARG A 169 14.40 -18.17 2.36
CA ARG A 169 13.25 -18.75 1.67
C ARG A 169 12.28 -17.68 1.17
N ASP A 170 12.09 -16.60 1.92
CA ASP A 170 11.18 -15.52 1.52
C ASP A 170 11.69 -14.80 0.27
N VAL A 171 13.00 -14.56 0.19
CA VAL A 171 13.66 -13.99 -1.00
C VAL A 171 13.54 -14.91 -2.21
N GLU A 172 13.82 -16.20 -2.04
CA GLU A 172 13.76 -17.17 -3.14
C GLU A 172 12.34 -17.38 -3.66
N CYS A 173 11.35 -17.44 -2.77
CA CYS A 173 9.95 -17.53 -3.17
C CYS A 173 9.50 -16.32 -3.98
N LEU A 174 9.85 -15.10 -3.53
CA LEU A 174 9.56 -13.88 -4.27
C LEU A 174 10.19 -13.91 -5.67
N TRP A 175 11.47 -14.26 -5.75
CA TRP A 175 12.21 -14.30 -7.00
C TRP A 175 11.61 -15.32 -7.97
N LEU A 176 11.23 -16.52 -7.51
CA LEU A 176 10.60 -17.53 -8.36
C LEU A 176 9.25 -17.08 -8.92
N THR A 177 8.43 -16.39 -8.11
CA THR A 177 7.16 -15.81 -8.59
C THR A 177 7.43 -14.72 -9.64
N ALA A 178 8.38 -13.82 -9.37
CA ALA A 178 8.72 -12.74 -10.29
C ALA A 178 9.31 -13.25 -11.61
N MET A 179 10.16 -14.27 -11.56
CA MET A 179 10.68 -14.99 -12.73
C MET A 179 9.56 -15.61 -13.57
N THR A 180 8.56 -16.21 -12.92
CA THR A 180 7.39 -16.79 -13.59
C THR A 180 6.58 -15.72 -14.32
N GLU A 181 6.42 -14.54 -13.71
CA GLU A 181 5.73 -13.39 -14.28
C GLU A 181 6.62 -12.53 -15.20
N SER A 182 7.91 -12.89 -15.37
CA SER A 182 8.91 -12.13 -16.13
C SER A 182 8.96 -10.64 -15.74
N THR A 183 8.97 -10.39 -14.43
CA THR A 183 8.85 -9.05 -13.84
C THR A 183 9.99 -8.84 -12.84
N ASP A 184 10.37 -7.58 -12.60
CA ASP A 184 11.37 -7.27 -11.57
C ASP A 184 10.81 -7.56 -10.18
N CYS A 185 11.67 -7.79 -9.18
CA CYS A 185 11.22 -7.99 -7.81
C CYS A 185 11.89 -7.08 -6.77
N VAL A 186 11.05 -6.58 -5.88
CA VAL A 186 11.45 -5.70 -4.78
C VAL A 186 10.89 -6.25 -3.47
N PHE A 187 11.72 -6.33 -2.44
CA PHE A 187 11.30 -6.77 -1.11
C PHE A 187 11.53 -5.64 -0.13
N PHE A 188 10.50 -5.29 0.64
CA PHE A 188 10.51 -4.42 1.80
C PHE A 188 10.29 -5.23 3.07
N ALA A 189 11.17 -5.09 4.08
CA ALA A 189 11.01 -5.75 5.37
C ALA A 189 11.19 -4.75 6.53
N LEU A 190 10.33 -4.84 7.55
CA LEU A 190 10.40 -3.97 8.73
C LEU A 190 11.53 -4.38 9.68
N ALA A 191 11.68 -5.67 9.95
CA ALA A 191 12.76 -6.20 10.78
C ALA A 191 14.07 -6.50 10.01
N GLY A 192 14.14 -6.13 8.73
CA GLY A 192 15.28 -6.40 7.85
C GLY A 192 15.41 -7.87 7.48
N TYR A 193 16.65 -8.30 7.21
CA TYR A 193 16.97 -9.58 6.55
C TYR A 193 18.05 -10.35 7.31
N THR A 194 18.05 -11.68 7.19
CA THR A 194 19.21 -12.50 7.59
C THR A 194 20.41 -12.23 6.67
N SER A 195 21.63 -12.61 7.10
CA SER A 195 22.84 -12.54 6.24
C SER A 195 22.63 -13.28 4.93
N ASP A 196 22.17 -14.53 5.04
CA ASP A 196 22.02 -15.44 3.90
C ASP A 196 20.97 -14.92 2.91
N ALA A 197 19.92 -14.25 3.40
CA ALA A 197 18.92 -13.61 2.55
C ALA A 197 19.51 -12.42 1.76
N ARG A 198 20.41 -11.63 2.36
CA ARG A 198 21.09 -10.53 1.67
C ARG A 198 22.05 -11.05 0.60
N ASP A 199 22.90 -11.99 0.95
CA ASP A 199 23.87 -12.58 0.01
C ASP A 199 23.15 -13.23 -1.18
N ARG A 200 22.03 -13.91 -0.91
CA ARG A 200 21.21 -14.49 -1.97
C ARG A 200 20.56 -13.45 -2.85
N ALA A 201 19.99 -12.39 -2.26
CA ALA A 201 19.37 -11.31 -3.02
C ALA A 201 20.36 -10.63 -3.96
N ASP A 202 21.61 -10.44 -3.53
CA ASP A 202 22.67 -9.88 -4.38
C ASP A 202 23.03 -10.79 -5.55
N GLY A 203 23.06 -12.11 -5.33
CA GLY A 203 23.27 -13.09 -6.40
C GLY A 203 22.11 -13.18 -7.39
N LEU A 204 20.88 -12.88 -6.96
CA LEU A 204 19.65 -12.98 -7.76
C LEU A 204 19.20 -11.63 -8.37
N GLY A 205 19.79 -10.52 -7.94
CA GLY A 205 19.39 -9.17 -8.35
C GLY A 205 18.09 -8.66 -7.70
N VAL A 206 17.66 -9.25 -6.58
CA VAL A 206 16.44 -8.81 -5.86
C VAL A 206 16.73 -7.51 -5.13
N SER A 207 15.90 -6.49 -5.33
CA SER A 207 16.08 -5.20 -4.64
C SER A 207 15.53 -5.27 -3.21
N LEU A 208 16.40 -5.07 -2.21
CA LEU A 208 16.03 -5.14 -0.79
C LEU A 208 15.95 -3.76 -0.14
N PHE A 209 14.87 -3.53 0.60
CA PHE A 209 14.64 -2.31 1.36
C PHE A 209 14.24 -2.62 2.81
N VAL A 210 14.78 -1.86 3.76
CA VAL A 210 14.31 -1.87 5.15
C VAL A 210 13.32 -0.73 5.35
N LEU A 211 12.19 -1.03 5.98
CA LEU A 211 11.22 -0.01 6.39
C LEU A 211 11.53 0.43 7.82
N ASP A 212 11.83 1.71 8.00
CA ASP A 212 11.83 2.31 9.33
C ASP A 212 10.40 2.68 9.78
N LEU A 213 10.16 2.73 11.09
CA LEU A 213 8.86 3.14 11.63
C LEU A 213 8.51 4.61 11.33
N THR A 214 9.49 5.40 10.87
CA THR A 214 9.27 6.78 10.43
C THR A 214 8.67 6.84 9.02
N GLY A 215 8.71 5.74 8.28
CA GLY A 215 8.12 5.59 6.97
C GLY A 215 9.06 5.79 5.79
N THR A 216 10.38 5.88 6.00
CA THR A 216 11.36 6.04 4.92
C THR A 216 11.99 4.70 4.59
N PRO A 217 11.74 4.13 3.40
CA PRO A 217 12.42 2.89 3.00
C PRO A 217 13.90 3.16 2.70
N GLN A 218 14.78 2.35 3.28
CA GLN A 218 16.22 2.45 3.09
C GLN A 218 16.73 1.30 2.20
N PRO A 219 17.48 1.59 1.12
CA PRO A 219 18.06 0.54 0.28
C PRO A 219 19.13 -0.21 1.07
N VAL A 220 19.07 -1.54 1.04
CA VAL A 220 19.98 -2.42 1.79
C VAL A 220 21.10 -2.96 0.91
N ASN A 221 20.84 -3.08 -0.39
CA ASN A 221 21.75 -3.74 -1.31
C ASN A 221 22.00 -2.95 -2.60
N ARG A 222 22.93 -3.43 -3.42
CA ARG A 222 23.35 -2.72 -4.63
C ARG A 222 22.20 -2.60 -5.64
N ALA A 223 21.38 -3.65 -5.78
CA ALA A 223 20.21 -3.64 -6.66
C ALA A 223 19.22 -2.54 -6.25
N ALA A 224 18.88 -2.47 -4.96
CA ALA A 224 18.01 -1.41 -4.43
C ALA A 224 18.60 -0.01 -4.62
N THR A 225 19.90 0.17 -4.40
CA THR A 225 20.57 1.46 -4.60
C THR A 225 20.54 1.89 -6.07
N THR A 226 20.72 0.93 -6.98
CA THR A 226 20.68 1.16 -8.42
C THR A 226 19.27 1.51 -8.89
N LEU A 227 18.25 0.85 -8.33
CA LEU A 227 16.85 1.14 -8.60
C LEU A 227 16.48 2.58 -8.20
N VAL A 228 16.92 3.03 -7.01
CA VAL A 228 16.68 4.41 -6.56
C VAL A 228 17.41 5.42 -7.44
N ALA A 229 18.66 5.13 -7.85
CA ALA A 229 19.45 5.99 -8.71
C ALA A 229 18.85 6.10 -10.14
N ALA A 230 18.43 4.98 -10.73
CA ALA A 230 17.82 4.95 -12.06
C ALA A 230 16.51 5.78 -12.09
N CYS A 231 15.75 5.80 -11.00
CA CYS A 231 14.56 6.65 -10.86
C CYS A 231 14.87 8.14 -10.62
N ALA A 232 16.11 8.51 -10.30
CA ALA A 232 16.54 9.91 -10.16
C ALA A 232 16.99 10.53 -11.50
N GLU A 233 17.38 9.69 -12.47
CA GLU A 233 17.85 10.12 -13.79
C GLU A 233 16.76 10.12 -14.88
N ALA A 234 15.59 9.55 -14.59
CA ALA A 234 14.43 9.43 -15.49
C ALA A 234 13.29 10.41 -15.12
#